data_AF-A0A973A9X1-F1
#
_entry.id   AF-A0A973A9X1-F1
#
_cell.length_a   1.000
_cell.length_b   1.000
_cell.length_c   1.000
_cell.angle_alpha   90.00
_cell.angle_beta   90.00
_cell.angle_gamma   90.00
#
_symmetry.space_group_name_H-M   'P 1'
#
loop_
_entity.id
_entity.type
_entity.pdbx_description
1 polymer ?
#
loop_
_entity_poly.entity_id
_entity_poly.type
_entity_poly.pdbx_seq_one_letter_code
_entity_poly.pdbx_strand_id
1 'polypeptide(L)'
;MKRRTVLLGAAGAAVTASTAGILLWRPKDVGQPHDAYFSALNQLLREQGPGRPALLLDLDRINTNIDLISDSVGPNKTYRVVVKSLPSVALLAHVMQRAKTNALMVFHQPFLNEVADKFPDTDSLLGKPMPISAVRTFYENVDLTRFDAARNVQWLIDTPERLAQYQALARQLGIKMRVNLEIDVGLHRGGIPSPEAMAPMIQVITSDPDHLQLSGLMGYEPHLTGLGASLSHPSVQRVLTLYSGYIASLKQAGYDPATLTLNGAGSHTLGIYHNDTIMNDLSAGSGVVKPT
;
A
#
# COMPACT_ATOMS: atom_id res chain seq x y z
N MET A 1 24.57 6.05 -4.13
CA MET A 1 25.66 6.90 -4.69
C MET A 1 26.65 5.97 -5.40
N LYS A 2 27.36 6.33 -6.48
CA LYS A 2 27.54 7.62 -7.18
C LYS A 2 26.79 7.66 -8.55
N ARG A 3 27.10 8.68 -9.38
CA ARG A 3 26.32 9.13 -10.55
C ARG A 3 26.54 8.31 -11.82
N ARG A 4 25.57 8.37 -12.75
CA ARG A 4 25.78 8.05 -14.18
C ARG A 4 26.78 9.05 -14.78
N THR A 5 27.68 8.58 -15.64
CA THR A 5 28.50 9.45 -16.52
C THR A 5 28.01 9.25 -17.94
N VAL A 6 27.27 10.22 -18.48
CA VAL A 6 26.91 10.26 -19.90
C VAL A 6 27.90 11.17 -20.59
N LEU A 7 28.84 10.58 -21.33
CA LEU A 7 29.72 11.32 -22.24
C LEU A 7 29.07 11.33 -23.63
N LEU A 8 28.68 12.52 -24.08
CA LEU A 8 28.13 12.79 -25.41
C LEU A 8 29.03 13.79 -26.11
N GLY A 9 29.26 13.60 -27.43
CA GLY A 9 29.94 14.57 -28.28
C GLY A 9 31.46 14.44 -28.33
N ALA A 10 31.97 13.50 -29.13
CA ALA A 10 33.29 13.67 -29.74
C ALA A 10 33.13 14.58 -30.98
N ALA A 11 33.91 15.65 -31.05
CA ALA A 11 33.94 16.56 -32.20
C ALA A 11 35.31 16.47 -32.89
N GLY A 12 35.33 15.85 -34.08
CA GLY A 12 36.51 15.75 -34.93
C GLY A 12 37.44 14.56 -34.67
N ALA A 13 38.37 14.36 -35.61
CA ALA A 13 39.34 13.27 -35.75
C ALA A 13 38.74 11.86 -35.96
N ALA A 14 39.17 11.21 -37.06
CA ALA A 14 38.80 9.84 -37.35
C ALA A 14 39.60 8.86 -36.47
N VAL A 15 38.90 7.92 -35.82
CA VAL A 15 39.51 6.76 -35.17
C VAL A 15 38.87 5.50 -35.77
N THR A 16 39.68 4.68 -36.43
CA THR A 16 39.32 3.31 -36.80
C THR A 16 39.23 2.45 -35.54
N ALA A 17 38.12 2.59 -34.82
CA ALA A 17 37.84 1.82 -33.61
C ALA A 17 37.72 0.33 -33.98
N SER A 18 38.84 -0.39 -33.86
CA SER A 18 38.88 -1.84 -33.98
C SER A 18 37.90 -2.47 -32.98
N THR A 19 37.36 -3.65 -33.32
CA THR A 19 36.35 -4.34 -32.51
C THR A 19 36.79 -4.63 -31.07
N ALA A 20 38.09 -4.62 -30.80
CA ALA A 20 38.67 -4.66 -29.45
C ALA A 20 38.29 -3.47 -28.55
N GLY A 21 38.18 -2.25 -29.11
CA GLY A 21 37.89 -1.04 -28.33
C GLY A 21 36.50 -1.05 -27.67
N ILE A 22 35.50 -1.60 -28.37
CA ILE A 22 34.13 -1.72 -27.87
C ILE A 22 34.03 -2.78 -26.76
N LEU A 23 34.86 -3.83 -26.82
CA LEU A 23 34.89 -4.89 -25.79
C LEU A 23 35.48 -4.39 -24.46
N LEU A 24 36.45 -3.48 -24.49
CA LEU A 24 37.10 -2.92 -23.28
C LEU A 24 36.17 -2.03 -22.44
N TRP A 25 35.08 -1.50 -23.01
CA TRP A 25 34.08 -0.69 -22.32
C TRP A 25 32.78 -1.44 -22.01
N ARG A 26 32.68 -2.71 -22.41
CA ARG A 26 31.54 -3.56 -22.04
C ARG A 26 31.61 -3.82 -20.53
N PRO A 27 30.54 -3.59 -19.75
CA PRO A 27 30.52 -3.98 -18.35
C PRO A 27 30.87 -5.47 -18.24
N LYS A 28 31.83 -5.81 -17.37
CA LYS A 28 32.11 -7.21 -17.06
C LYS A 28 30.83 -7.84 -16.54
N ASP A 29 30.53 -9.05 -16.99
CA ASP A 29 29.42 -9.79 -16.39
C ASP A 29 29.79 -10.12 -14.94
N VAL A 30 28.97 -9.64 -14.01
CA VAL A 30 29.06 -9.92 -12.57
C VAL A 30 27.88 -10.78 -12.11
N GLY A 31 27.06 -11.25 -13.07
CA GLY A 31 26.04 -12.25 -12.83
C GLY A 31 26.68 -13.53 -12.29
N GLN A 32 26.31 -13.90 -11.07
CA GLN A 32 26.53 -15.27 -10.62
C GLN A 32 25.61 -16.22 -11.40
N PRO A 33 25.99 -17.51 -11.55
CA PRO A 33 25.05 -18.52 -12.01
C PRO A 33 23.75 -18.48 -11.21
N HIS A 34 22.63 -18.82 -11.85
CA HIS A 34 21.40 -19.11 -11.13
C HIS A 34 21.66 -20.20 -10.07
N ASP A 35 21.05 -20.07 -8.89
CA ASP A 35 21.03 -21.17 -7.92
C ASP A 35 20.28 -22.40 -8.48
N ALA A 36 20.25 -23.50 -7.73
CA ALA A 36 19.58 -24.73 -8.16
C ALA A 36 18.06 -24.54 -8.40
N TYR A 37 17.38 -23.72 -7.58
CA TYR A 37 15.94 -23.43 -7.66
C TYR A 37 15.60 -22.68 -8.96
N PHE A 38 16.35 -21.64 -9.32
CA PHE A 38 16.18 -20.94 -10.61
C PHE A 38 16.74 -21.70 -11.82
N SER A 39 17.83 -22.46 -11.66
CA SER A 39 18.41 -23.26 -12.76
C SER A 39 17.44 -24.32 -13.26
N ALA A 40 16.78 -25.04 -12.35
CA ALA A 40 15.77 -26.04 -12.68
C ALA A 40 14.57 -25.42 -13.42
N LEU A 41 14.09 -24.25 -12.97
CA LEU A 41 13.01 -23.53 -13.66
C LEU A 41 13.41 -23.06 -15.06
N ASN A 42 14.63 -22.54 -15.23
CA ASN A 42 15.16 -22.17 -16.55
C ASN A 42 15.34 -23.40 -17.47
N GLN A 43 15.67 -24.58 -16.95
CA GLN A 43 15.70 -25.80 -17.74
C GLN A 43 14.28 -26.22 -18.17
N LEU A 44 13.35 -26.31 -17.23
CA LEU A 44 11.94 -26.65 -17.51
C LEU A 44 11.31 -25.72 -18.57
N LEU A 45 11.58 -24.41 -18.48
CA LEU A 45 11.08 -23.42 -19.44
C LEU A 45 11.77 -23.47 -20.82
N ARG A 46 12.95 -24.10 -20.95
CA ARG A 46 13.59 -24.38 -22.24
C ARG A 46 13.07 -25.65 -22.89
N GLU A 47 12.76 -26.67 -22.09
CA GLU A 47 12.29 -27.99 -22.57
C GLU A 47 10.79 -28.00 -22.86
N GLN A 48 9.99 -27.31 -22.04
CA GLN A 48 8.52 -27.39 -22.03
C GLN A 48 7.82 -26.02 -22.03
N GLY A 49 8.57 -24.92 -21.94
CA GLY A 49 8.02 -23.57 -21.90
C GLY A 49 7.44 -23.08 -23.24
N PRO A 50 6.56 -22.07 -23.23
CA PRO A 50 5.78 -21.66 -24.40
C PRO A 50 6.56 -20.84 -25.45
N GLY A 51 7.90 -20.90 -25.45
CA GLY A 51 8.78 -20.17 -26.39
C GLY A 51 8.70 -18.64 -26.33
N ARG A 52 8.05 -18.07 -25.30
CA ARG A 52 7.73 -16.63 -25.18
C ARG A 52 7.82 -16.15 -23.74
N PRO A 53 7.92 -14.84 -23.49
CA PRO A 53 7.85 -14.28 -22.14
C PRO A 53 6.58 -14.73 -21.39
N ALA A 54 6.76 -15.14 -20.15
CA ALA A 54 5.72 -15.57 -19.23
C ALA A 54 6.08 -15.14 -17.80
N LEU A 55 5.08 -14.91 -16.96
CA LEU A 55 5.25 -14.74 -15.52
C LEU A 55 4.92 -16.07 -14.84
N LEU A 56 5.88 -16.63 -14.11
CA LEU A 56 5.68 -17.80 -13.26
C LEU A 56 5.51 -17.36 -11.80
N LEU A 57 4.58 -17.99 -11.09
CA LEU A 57 4.39 -17.84 -9.66
C LEU A 57 4.54 -19.22 -9.01
N ASP A 58 5.46 -19.33 -8.06
CA ASP A 58 5.61 -20.50 -7.18
C ASP A 58 4.67 -20.32 -5.98
N LEU A 59 3.62 -21.14 -5.89
CA LEU A 59 2.60 -21.01 -4.86
C LEU A 59 3.10 -21.41 -3.47
N ASP A 60 4.13 -22.24 -3.34
CA ASP A 60 4.65 -22.72 -2.05
C ASP A 60 5.63 -21.71 -1.44
N ARG A 61 6.48 -21.08 -2.27
CA ARG A 61 7.26 -19.90 -1.87
C ARG A 61 6.34 -18.71 -1.56
N ILE A 62 5.23 -18.52 -2.31
CA ILE A 62 4.20 -17.52 -1.99
C ILE A 62 3.50 -17.84 -0.66
N ASN A 63 3.11 -19.09 -0.40
CA ASN A 63 2.54 -19.51 0.89
C ASN A 63 3.49 -19.15 2.04
N THR A 64 4.76 -19.53 1.91
CA THR A 64 5.83 -19.20 2.87
C THR A 64 5.95 -17.68 3.09
N ASN A 65 5.90 -16.88 2.03
CA ASN A 65 5.93 -15.42 2.12
C ASN A 65 4.67 -14.85 2.83
N ILE A 66 3.47 -15.39 2.57
CA ILE A 66 2.23 -14.96 3.21
C ILE A 66 2.27 -15.24 4.72
N ASP A 67 2.76 -16.42 5.11
CA ASP A 67 2.88 -16.83 6.51
C ASP A 67 3.85 -15.91 7.26
N LEU A 68 5.07 -15.72 6.72
CA LEU A 68 6.08 -14.82 7.29
C LEU A 68 5.59 -13.37 7.40
N ILE A 69 4.81 -12.88 6.43
CA ILE A 69 4.20 -11.54 6.49
C ILE A 69 3.16 -11.47 7.60
N SER A 70 2.25 -12.44 7.66
CA SER A 70 1.15 -12.48 8.64
C SER A 70 1.70 -12.56 10.07
N ASP A 71 2.68 -13.43 10.32
CA ASP A 71 3.37 -13.54 11.61
C ASP A 71 4.10 -12.24 11.97
N SER A 72 4.76 -11.59 11.00
CA SER A 72 5.49 -10.34 11.25
C SER A 72 4.60 -9.13 11.59
N VAL A 73 3.29 -9.18 11.25
CA VAL A 73 2.31 -8.15 11.66
C VAL A 73 1.98 -8.23 13.15
N GLY A 74 2.04 -9.41 13.75
CA GLY A 74 1.80 -9.62 15.19
C GLY A 74 0.35 -9.96 15.56
N PRO A 75 0.13 -10.65 16.69
CA PRO A 75 -1.10 -11.43 16.94
C PRO A 75 -2.37 -10.61 17.18
N ASN A 76 -2.25 -9.33 17.52
CA ASN A 76 -3.36 -8.44 17.84
C ASN A 76 -3.57 -7.34 16.78
N LYS A 77 -3.07 -7.55 15.55
CA LYS A 77 -3.09 -6.56 14.47
C LYS A 77 -3.68 -7.14 13.19
N THR A 78 -4.30 -6.27 12.40
CA THR A 78 -4.84 -6.62 11.08
C THR A 78 -3.72 -6.60 10.04
N TYR A 79 -3.44 -7.74 9.39
CA TYR A 79 -2.66 -7.71 8.15
C TYR A 79 -3.57 -7.24 7.00
N ARG A 80 -3.23 -6.08 6.42
CA ARG A 80 -3.94 -5.48 5.29
C ARG A 80 -3.20 -5.74 3.97
N VAL A 81 -3.87 -6.42 3.04
CA VAL A 81 -3.26 -6.87 1.78
C VAL A 81 -3.25 -5.74 0.74
N VAL A 82 -2.05 -5.34 0.31
CA VAL A 82 -1.85 -4.23 -0.64
C VAL A 82 -2.04 -4.72 -2.09
N VAL A 83 -3.20 -4.40 -2.66
CA VAL A 83 -3.71 -4.96 -3.94
C VAL A 83 -2.89 -4.54 -5.16
N LYS A 84 -2.24 -3.36 -5.14
CA LYS A 84 -1.48 -2.84 -6.31
C LYS A 84 -0.32 -3.73 -6.79
N SER A 85 0.17 -4.61 -5.91
CA SER A 85 1.21 -5.62 -6.21
C SER A 85 0.65 -7.01 -6.51
N LEU A 86 -0.67 -7.19 -6.39
CA LEU A 86 -1.39 -8.46 -6.56
C LEU A 86 -2.60 -8.26 -7.51
N PRO A 87 -2.43 -7.76 -8.76
CA PRO A 87 -3.53 -7.45 -9.68
C PRO A 87 -4.09 -8.72 -10.36
N SER A 88 -4.54 -9.68 -9.57
CA SER A 88 -5.18 -10.92 -10.02
C SER A 88 -6.17 -11.38 -8.95
N VAL A 89 -7.45 -11.51 -9.33
CA VAL A 89 -8.54 -11.91 -8.42
C VAL A 89 -8.23 -13.27 -7.77
N ALA A 90 -7.80 -14.26 -8.56
CA ALA A 90 -7.49 -15.60 -8.04
C ALA A 90 -6.30 -15.59 -7.06
N LEU A 91 -5.26 -14.79 -7.33
CA LEU A 91 -4.12 -14.65 -6.42
C LEU A 91 -4.52 -13.91 -5.14
N LEU A 92 -5.35 -12.86 -5.24
CA LEU A 92 -5.82 -12.10 -4.09
C LEU A 92 -6.71 -12.96 -3.17
N ALA A 93 -7.60 -13.77 -3.76
CA ALA A 93 -8.41 -14.74 -3.03
C ALA A 93 -7.54 -15.74 -2.24
N HIS A 94 -6.52 -16.31 -2.89
CA HIS A 94 -5.55 -17.23 -2.26
C HIS A 94 -4.80 -16.56 -1.09
N VAL A 95 -4.33 -15.32 -1.29
CA VAL A 95 -3.64 -14.55 -0.25
C VAL A 95 -4.56 -14.26 0.94
N MET A 96 -5.77 -13.77 0.70
CA MET A 96 -6.77 -13.51 1.74
C MET A 96 -7.11 -14.78 2.53
N GLN A 97 -7.28 -15.92 1.85
CA GLN A 97 -7.58 -17.21 2.48
C GLN A 97 -6.41 -17.71 3.34
N ARG A 98 -5.17 -17.67 2.84
CA ARG A 98 -3.99 -18.16 3.57
C ARG A 98 -3.66 -17.28 4.78
N ALA A 99 -3.74 -15.96 4.62
CA ALA A 99 -3.54 -14.95 5.66
C ALA A 99 -4.72 -14.78 6.63
N LYS A 100 -5.89 -15.37 6.32
CA LYS A 100 -7.14 -15.27 7.10
C LYS A 100 -7.60 -13.82 7.30
N THR A 101 -7.47 -12.98 6.27
CA THR A 101 -7.82 -11.55 6.33
C THR A 101 -8.75 -11.15 5.19
N ASN A 102 -9.74 -10.31 5.52
CA ASN A 102 -10.60 -9.60 4.57
C ASN A 102 -10.20 -8.13 4.39
N ALA A 103 -9.13 -7.66 5.05
CA ALA A 103 -8.67 -6.29 5.00
C ALA A 103 -7.78 -6.05 3.78
N LEU A 104 -8.20 -5.14 2.90
CA LEU A 104 -7.51 -4.78 1.65
C LEU A 104 -7.06 -3.32 1.66
N MET A 105 -6.00 -3.03 0.91
CA MET A 105 -5.63 -1.65 0.54
C MET A 105 -5.64 -1.48 -0.99
N VAL A 106 -6.57 -0.68 -1.49
CA VAL A 106 -6.89 -0.51 -2.92
C VAL A 106 -6.41 0.87 -3.43
N PHE A 107 -5.79 0.91 -4.61
CA PHE A 107 -5.14 2.11 -5.14
C PHE A 107 -5.77 2.68 -6.42
N HIS A 108 -6.80 2.02 -6.97
CA HIS A 108 -7.40 2.35 -8.26
C HIS A 108 -8.90 2.02 -8.22
N GLN A 109 -9.78 2.93 -8.68
CA GLN A 109 -11.23 2.73 -8.55
C GLN A 109 -11.77 1.52 -9.32
N PRO A 110 -11.37 1.23 -10.58
CA PRO A 110 -11.80 0.00 -11.25
C PRO A 110 -11.46 -1.28 -10.47
N PHE A 111 -10.36 -1.30 -9.72
CA PHE A 111 -10.02 -2.43 -8.83
C PHE A 111 -10.93 -2.48 -7.60
N LEU A 112 -11.49 -1.36 -7.14
CA LEU A 112 -12.45 -1.33 -6.03
C LEU A 112 -13.81 -1.90 -6.44
N ASN A 113 -14.27 -1.64 -7.67
CA ASN A 113 -15.50 -2.26 -8.21
C ASN A 113 -15.32 -3.78 -8.43
N GLU A 114 -14.19 -4.22 -8.97
CA GLU A 114 -13.86 -5.67 -9.02
C GLU A 114 -13.80 -6.29 -7.62
N VAL A 115 -13.16 -5.64 -6.65
CA VAL A 115 -13.15 -6.12 -5.26
C VAL A 115 -14.55 -6.20 -4.66
N ALA A 116 -15.42 -5.22 -4.92
CA ALA A 116 -16.80 -5.22 -4.41
C ALA A 116 -17.66 -6.37 -4.98
N ASP A 117 -17.52 -6.71 -6.26
CA ASP A 117 -18.26 -7.83 -6.87
C ASP A 117 -17.70 -9.21 -6.51
N LYS A 118 -16.36 -9.36 -6.44
CA LYS A 118 -15.71 -10.65 -6.17
C LYS A 118 -15.55 -10.98 -4.69
N PHE A 119 -15.46 -9.97 -3.82
CA PHE A 119 -15.13 -10.13 -2.40
C PHE A 119 -16.04 -9.24 -1.51
N PRO A 120 -17.35 -9.56 -1.44
CA PRO A 120 -18.34 -8.64 -0.87
C PRO A 120 -18.14 -8.35 0.61
N ASP A 121 -17.45 -9.21 1.37
CA ASP A 121 -17.18 -9.06 2.81
C ASP A 121 -15.87 -8.33 3.15
N THR A 122 -15.22 -7.65 2.20
CA THR A 122 -13.92 -7.00 2.42
C THR A 122 -14.01 -5.66 3.14
N ASP A 123 -13.03 -5.36 4.00
CA ASP A 123 -12.79 -3.99 4.48
C ASP A 123 -11.70 -3.35 3.61
N SER A 124 -12.12 -2.50 2.67
CA SER A 124 -11.26 -1.90 1.66
C SER A 124 -10.87 -0.46 2.01
N LEU A 125 -9.64 -0.27 2.48
CA LEU A 125 -9.03 1.05 2.69
C LEU A 125 -8.44 1.56 1.38
N LEU A 126 -8.73 2.80 1.01
CA LEU A 126 -8.08 3.42 -0.14
C LEU A 126 -6.64 3.82 0.24
N GLY A 127 -5.65 3.33 -0.51
CA GLY A 127 -4.22 3.62 -0.28
C GLY A 127 -3.73 4.94 -0.89
N LYS A 128 -4.66 5.76 -1.38
CA LYS A 128 -4.44 7.15 -1.84
C LYS A 128 -5.78 7.89 -1.90
N PRO A 129 -5.80 9.22 -1.83
CA PRO A 129 -7.02 10.01 -2.07
C PRO A 129 -7.52 9.79 -3.50
N MET A 130 -8.83 9.90 -3.72
CA MET A 130 -9.46 9.74 -5.03
C MET A 130 -10.01 11.07 -5.55
N PRO A 131 -9.81 11.39 -6.85
CA PRO A 131 -10.58 12.45 -7.51
C PRO A 131 -12.07 12.17 -7.35
N ILE A 132 -12.87 13.23 -7.12
CA ILE A 132 -14.31 13.09 -6.85
C ILE A 132 -15.08 12.38 -7.98
N SER A 133 -14.62 12.55 -9.23
CA SER A 133 -15.12 11.81 -10.39
C SER A 133 -14.96 10.30 -10.24
N ALA A 134 -13.80 9.82 -9.77
CA ALA A 134 -13.57 8.39 -9.55
C ALA A 134 -14.48 7.85 -8.43
N VAL A 135 -14.66 8.58 -7.33
CA VAL A 135 -15.59 8.16 -6.26
C VAL A 135 -17.03 8.08 -6.78
N ARG A 136 -17.46 9.03 -7.62
CA ARG A 136 -18.75 8.95 -8.31
C ARG A 136 -18.83 7.70 -9.20
N THR A 137 -17.82 7.44 -10.04
CA THR A 137 -17.77 6.26 -10.92
C THR A 137 -17.80 4.94 -10.14
N PHE A 138 -17.25 4.88 -8.93
CA PHE A 138 -17.43 3.71 -8.07
C PHE A 138 -18.92 3.47 -7.75
N TYR A 139 -19.62 4.48 -7.24
CA TYR A 139 -21.04 4.36 -6.87
C TYR A 139 -21.98 4.18 -8.07
N GLU A 140 -21.61 4.68 -9.25
CA GLU A 140 -22.32 4.44 -10.52
C GLU A 140 -22.19 2.98 -11.03
N ASN A 141 -21.19 2.22 -10.56
CA ASN A 141 -20.84 0.89 -11.08
C ASN A 141 -20.74 -0.19 -9.98
N VAL A 142 -21.32 0.04 -8.80
CA VAL A 142 -21.34 -0.94 -7.69
C VAL A 142 -22.76 -1.39 -7.39
N ASP A 143 -22.96 -2.70 -7.27
CA ASP A 143 -24.24 -3.27 -6.87
C ASP A 143 -24.39 -3.18 -5.33
N LEU A 144 -25.01 -2.08 -4.87
CA LEU A 144 -25.29 -1.85 -3.45
C LEU A 144 -26.29 -2.86 -2.85
N THR A 145 -26.94 -3.72 -3.65
CA THR A 145 -27.75 -4.84 -3.13
C THR A 145 -26.89 -6.05 -2.76
N ARG A 146 -25.66 -6.12 -3.27
CA ARG A 146 -24.68 -7.18 -3.03
C ARG A 146 -23.44 -6.72 -2.24
N PHE A 147 -23.21 -5.41 -2.11
CA PHE A 147 -22.05 -4.85 -1.41
C PHE A 147 -22.42 -3.64 -0.54
N ASP A 148 -22.29 -3.77 0.78
CA ASP A 148 -22.46 -2.67 1.74
C ASP A 148 -21.25 -1.73 1.70
N ALA A 149 -21.24 -0.80 0.74
CA ALA A 149 -20.16 0.16 0.59
C ALA A 149 -19.97 1.10 1.81
N ALA A 150 -21.03 1.35 2.59
CA ALA A 150 -20.97 2.21 3.77
C ALA A 150 -20.20 1.54 4.92
N ARG A 151 -20.36 0.22 5.09
CA ARG A 151 -19.55 -0.61 5.97
C ARG A 151 -18.17 -0.88 5.40
N ASN A 152 -18.06 -1.21 4.11
CA ASN A 152 -16.91 -1.94 3.55
C ASN A 152 -15.85 -1.06 2.86
N VAL A 153 -16.09 0.23 2.64
CA VAL A 153 -15.11 1.13 1.98
C VAL A 153 -14.67 2.26 2.90
N GLN A 154 -13.37 2.30 3.24
CA GLN A 154 -12.76 3.42 3.96
C GLN A 154 -12.10 4.39 2.97
N TRP A 155 -12.78 5.50 2.69
CA TRP A 155 -12.35 6.51 1.74
C TRP A 155 -11.25 7.40 2.33
N LEU A 156 -10.08 7.41 1.68
CA LEU A 156 -8.95 8.21 2.16
C LEU A 156 -9.13 9.70 1.82
N ILE A 157 -8.87 10.52 2.83
CA ILE A 157 -8.97 11.98 2.86
C ILE A 157 -7.59 12.56 3.23
N ASP A 158 -7.09 13.48 2.42
CA ASP A 158 -5.83 14.21 2.63
C ASP A 158 -6.03 15.69 3.00
N THR A 159 -7.12 16.34 2.55
CA THR A 159 -7.36 17.78 2.76
C THR A 159 -8.82 18.11 3.13
N PRO A 160 -9.10 19.30 3.70
CA PRO A 160 -10.48 19.77 3.94
C PRO A 160 -11.31 19.87 2.66
N GLU A 161 -10.71 20.22 1.53
CA GLU A 161 -11.38 20.32 0.23
C GLU A 161 -11.75 18.94 -0.32
N ARG A 162 -10.89 17.93 -0.11
CA ARG A 162 -11.20 16.52 -0.42
C ARG A 162 -12.38 16.03 0.42
N LEU A 163 -12.41 16.36 1.70
CA LEU A 163 -13.51 16.01 2.62
C LEU A 163 -14.82 16.68 2.20
N ALA A 164 -14.81 17.98 1.91
CA ALA A 164 -15.99 18.71 1.43
C ALA A 164 -16.53 18.14 0.10
N GLN A 165 -15.65 17.69 -0.81
CA GLN A 165 -16.05 17.02 -2.05
C GLN A 165 -16.76 15.69 -1.77
N TYR A 166 -16.25 14.84 -0.88
CA TYR A 166 -16.92 13.57 -0.53
C TYR A 166 -18.23 13.83 0.23
N GLN A 167 -18.27 14.80 1.17
CA GLN A 167 -19.47 15.18 1.89
C GLN A 167 -20.60 15.63 0.95
N ALA A 168 -20.28 16.49 -0.03
CA ALA A 168 -21.25 16.93 -1.03
C ALA A 168 -21.79 15.77 -1.88
N LEU A 169 -20.94 14.79 -2.24
CA LEU A 169 -21.37 13.60 -2.98
C LEU A 169 -22.18 12.62 -2.13
N ALA A 170 -21.81 12.43 -0.86
CA ALA A 170 -22.53 11.60 0.10
C ALA A 170 -23.97 12.13 0.30
N ARG A 171 -24.12 13.45 0.52
CA ARG A 171 -25.41 14.15 0.54
C ARG A 171 -26.17 14.07 -0.77
N GLN A 172 -25.50 14.20 -1.92
CA GLN A 172 -26.15 14.10 -3.24
C GLN A 172 -26.76 12.70 -3.48
N LEU A 173 -26.08 11.65 -3.02
CA LEU A 173 -26.49 10.26 -3.22
C LEU A 173 -27.36 9.70 -2.08
N GLY A 174 -27.49 10.41 -0.95
CA GLY A 174 -28.21 9.92 0.23
C GLY A 174 -27.52 8.74 0.93
N ILE A 175 -26.19 8.72 0.91
CA ILE A 175 -25.37 7.60 1.41
C ILE A 175 -24.39 8.04 2.51
N LYS A 176 -23.96 7.07 3.31
CA LYS A 176 -22.93 7.25 4.34
C LYS A 176 -21.56 6.78 3.85
N MET A 177 -20.53 7.58 4.07
CA MET A 177 -19.13 7.25 3.75
C MET A 177 -18.29 7.13 5.02
N ARG A 178 -17.64 5.97 5.21
CA ARG A 178 -16.50 5.82 6.13
C ARG A 178 -15.30 6.57 5.53
N VAL A 179 -14.69 7.48 6.29
CA VAL A 179 -13.52 8.27 5.89
C VAL A 179 -12.32 8.01 6.81
N ASN A 180 -11.18 7.74 6.21
CA ASN A 180 -9.90 7.53 6.89
C ASN A 180 -8.96 8.70 6.54
N LEU A 181 -8.25 9.26 7.51
CA LEU A 181 -7.44 10.47 7.31
C LEU A 181 -5.97 10.11 7.04
N GLU A 182 -5.44 10.50 5.89
CA GLU A 182 -4.01 10.41 5.60
C GLU A 182 -3.27 11.46 6.46
N ILE A 183 -2.28 11.03 7.24
CA ILE A 183 -1.52 11.88 8.17
C ILE A 183 -0.04 11.89 7.80
N ASP A 184 0.58 13.07 7.81
CA ASP A 184 2.03 13.15 7.58
C ASP A 184 2.78 12.75 8.86
N VAL A 185 3.47 11.62 8.76
CA VAL A 185 4.34 11.06 9.79
C VAL A 185 5.83 11.33 9.51
N GLY A 186 6.13 12.35 8.70
CA GLY A 186 7.49 12.78 8.35
C GLY A 186 7.95 12.29 6.98
N LEU A 187 7.03 11.92 6.08
CA LEU A 187 7.35 11.63 4.67
C LEU A 187 7.25 12.89 3.80
N HIS A 188 6.40 13.86 4.18
CA HIS A 188 6.20 15.12 3.45
C HIS A 188 5.79 14.91 1.97
N ARG A 189 4.99 13.86 1.71
CA ARG A 189 4.48 13.48 0.38
C ARG A 189 3.00 13.83 0.16
N GLY A 190 2.27 14.09 1.24
CA GLY A 190 0.82 14.23 1.30
C GLY A 190 0.33 13.97 2.72
N GLY A 191 -0.98 13.99 2.91
CA GLY A 191 -1.62 13.88 4.22
C GLY A 191 -1.70 15.20 4.98
N ILE A 192 -2.50 15.20 6.04
CA ILE A 192 -2.68 16.32 6.96
C ILE A 192 -1.36 16.57 7.70
N PRO A 193 -0.86 17.83 7.79
CA PRO A 193 0.51 18.10 8.25
C PRO A 193 0.67 18.19 9.77
N SER A 194 -0.42 18.36 10.54
CA SER A 194 -0.38 18.41 12.00
C SER A 194 -1.74 18.06 12.63
N PRO A 195 -1.79 17.68 13.93
CA PRO A 195 -3.06 17.38 14.62
C PRO A 195 -4.01 18.59 14.69
N GLU A 196 -3.47 19.81 14.74
CA GLU A 196 -4.26 21.06 14.73
C GLU A 196 -4.95 21.27 13.37
N ALA A 197 -4.27 20.92 12.26
CA ALA A 197 -4.87 20.96 10.93
C ALA A 197 -5.96 19.88 10.73
N MET A 198 -5.93 18.80 11.53
CA MET A 198 -6.94 17.74 11.52
C MET A 198 -8.24 18.15 12.25
N ALA A 199 -8.16 19.02 13.27
CA ALA A 199 -9.29 19.43 14.10
C ALA A 199 -10.54 19.93 13.32
N PRO A 200 -10.46 20.87 12.35
CA PRO A 200 -11.62 21.30 11.58
C PRO A 200 -12.24 20.19 10.72
N MET A 201 -11.42 19.23 10.26
CA MET A 201 -11.88 18.09 9.46
C MET A 201 -12.68 17.11 10.32
N ILE A 202 -12.26 16.87 11.57
CA ILE A 202 -13.04 16.10 12.54
C ILE A 202 -14.36 16.81 12.84
N GLN A 203 -14.36 18.13 13.01
CA GLN A 203 -15.60 18.88 13.25
C GLN A 203 -16.61 18.70 12.11
N VAL A 204 -16.16 18.74 10.84
CA VAL A 204 -17.01 18.50 9.67
C VAL A 204 -17.60 17.08 9.67
N ILE A 205 -16.81 16.06 10.04
CA ILE A 205 -17.26 14.66 10.13
C ILE A 205 -18.30 14.48 11.25
N THR A 206 -18.00 14.96 12.46
CA THR A 206 -18.89 14.84 13.63
C THR A 206 -20.19 15.65 13.46
N SER A 207 -20.18 16.71 12.65
CA SER A 207 -21.37 17.55 12.37
C SER A 207 -22.28 17.01 11.27
N ASP A 208 -21.94 15.87 10.64
CA ASP A 208 -22.73 15.26 9.57
C ASP A 208 -22.75 13.72 9.66
N PRO A 209 -23.25 13.17 10.80
CA PRO A 209 -23.16 11.73 11.10
C PRO A 209 -24.04 10.86 10.20
N ASP A 210 -24.97 11.45 9.43
CA ASP A 210 -25.79 10.72 8.46
C ASP A 210 -24.98 10.36 7.20
N HIS A 211 -24.09 11.26 6.76
CA HIS A 211 -23.34 11.13 5.52
C HIS A 211 -21.86 10.77 5.72
N LEU A 212 -21.28 11.03 6.90
CA LEU A 212 -19.88 10.80 7.21
C LEU A 212 -19.69 9.93 8.47
N GLN A 213 -18.57 9.22 8.52
CA GLN A 213 -18.09 8.51 9.71
C GLN A 213 -16.57 8.43 9.68
N LEU A 214 -15.88 8.87 10.74
CA LEU A 214 -14.45 8.60 10.85
C LEU A 214 -14.23 7.09 11.00
N SER A 215 -13.37 6.51 10.18
CA SER A 215 -12.98 5.10 10.24
C SER A 215 -11.52 4.89 10.67
N GLY A 216 -10.70 5.94 10.66
CA GLY A 216 -9.37 5.93 11.30
C GLY A 216 -8.34 6.84 10.65
N LEU A 217 -7.07 6.44 10.77
CA LEU A 217 -5.89 7.17 10.32
C LEU A 217 -5.02 6.28 9.41
N MET A 218 -4.29 6.89 8.49
CA MET A 218 -3.27 6.21 7.67
C MET A 218 -1.99 7.05 7.64
N GLY A 219 -0.92 6.54 8.23
CA GLY A 219 0.40 7.17 8.23
C GLY A 219 1.43 6.27 7.54
N TYR A 220 1.98 6.70 6.41
CA TYR A 220 2.87 5.88 5.59
C TYR A 220 4.32 6.39 5.61
N GLU A 221 5.24 5.55 6.08
CA GLU A 221 6.62 5.89 6.47
C GLU A 221 7.75 5.19 5.66
N PRO A 222 7.65 5.04 4.33
CA PRO A 222 8.61 4.31 3.50
C PRO A 222 10.02 4.91 3.52
N HIS A 223 10.22 6.12 4.05
CA HIS A 223 11.52 6.72 4.31
C HIS A 223 12.37 5.93 5.32
N LEU A 224 11.77 4.99 6.06
CA LEU A 224 12.48 4.03 6.92
C LEU A 224 13.00 2.79 6.16
N THR A 225 12.63 2.62 4.89
CA THR A 225 13.05 1.46 4.06
C THR A 225 14.57 1.39 3.95
N GLY A 226 15.13 0.21 4.27
CA GLY A 226 16.56 -0.05 4.15
C GLY A 226 17.43 0.48 5.30
N LEU A 227 16.84 1.11 6.33
CA LEU A 227 17.60 1.53 7.52
C LEU A 227 17.99 0.37 8.45
N GLY A 228 17.35 -0.80 8.33
CA GLY A 228 17.50 -1.90 9.29
C GLY A 228 17.00 -1.55 10.70
N ALA A 229 16.06 -0.60 10.80
CA ALA A 229 15.61 -0.01 12.05
C ALA A 229 14.84 -1.00 12.94
N SER A 230 15.12 -0.98 14.24
CA SER A 230 14.26 -1.57 15.28
C SER A 230 13.13 -0.61 15.68
N LEU A 231 12.13 -1.09 16.41
CA LEU A 231 11.06 -0.26 16.99
C LEU A 231 11.62 0.92 17.82
N SER A 232 12.74 0.71 18.52
CA SER A 232 13.45 1.72 19.32
C SER A 232 14.28 2.73 18.53
N HIS A 233 14.39 2.60 17.21
CA HIS A 233 15.22 3.49 16.38
C HIS A 233 14.68 4.93 16.39
N PRO A 234 15.52 5.98 16.51
CA PRO A 234 15.05 7.37 16.66
C PRO A 234 14.09 7.86 15.57
N SER A 235 14.26 7.42 14.31
CA SER A 235 13.32 7.77 13.22
C SER A 235 11.96 7.07 13.37
N VAL A 236 11.92 5.83 13.90
CA VAL A 236 10.67 5.12 14.19
C VAL A 236 9.94 5.79 15.34
N GLN A 237 10.67 6.13 16.40
CA GLN A 237 10.13 6.88 17.55
C GLN A 237 9.60 8.26 17.16
N ARG A 238 10.17 8.91 16.13
CA ARG A 238 9.61 10.14 15.54
C ARG A 238 8.28 9.91 14.82
N VAL A 239 8.19 8.88 13.97
CA VAL A 239 6.93 8.46 13.31
C VAL A 239 5.84 8.22 14.36
N LEU A 240 6.16 7.43 15.39
CA LEU A 240 5.21 7.06 16.45
C LEU A 240 4.81 8.25 17.34
N THR A 241 5.73 9.19 17.62
CA THR A 241 5.41 10.45 18.31
C THR A 241 4.42 11.29 17.50
N LEU A 242 4.64 11.46 16.19
CA LEU A 242 3.71 12.19 15.32
C LEU A 242 2.34 11.51 15.27
N TYR A 243 2.30 10.20 15.03
CA TYR A 243 1.07 9.39 15.01
C TYR A 243 0.28 9.52 16.32
N SER A 244 0.98 9.47 17.46
CA SER A 244 0.38 9.63 18.79
C SER A 244 -0.25 11.02 19.01
N GLY A 245 0.28 12.07 18.38
CA GLY A 245 -0.31 13.41 18.37
C GLY A 245 -1.68 13.43 17.70
N TYR A 246 -1.82 12.82 16.52
CA TYR A 246 -3.11 12.71 15.84
C TYR A 246 -4.11 11.89 16.68
N ILE A 247 -3.67 10.77 17.26
CA ILE A 247 -4.51 9.96 18.17
C ILE A 247 -4.97 10.77 19.39
N ALA A 248 -4.14 11.66 19.94
CA ALA A 248 -4.52 12.52 21.07
C ALA A 248 -5.65 13.48 20.67
N SER A 249 -5.58 14.10 19.48
CA SER A 249 -6.67 14.95 18.97
C SER A 249 -7.96 14.17 18.67
N LEU A 250 -7.86 12.91 18.20
CA LEU A 250 -9.06 12.06 18.06
C LEU A 250 -9.73 11.76 19.41
N LYS A 251 -8.94 11.45 20.45
CA LYS A 251 -9.45 11.25 21.81
C LYS A 251 -10.09 12.51 22.38
N GLN A 252 -9.50 13.68 22.15
CA GLN A 252 -10.07 14.98 22.55
C GLN A 252 -11.41 15.26 21.85
N ALA A 253 -11.59 14.80 20.61
CA ALA A 253 -12.84 14.88 19.86
C ALA A 253 -13.85 13.74 20.20
N GLY A 254 -13.58 12.91 21.21
CA GLY A 254 -14.49 11.87 21.70
C GLY A 254 -14.43 10.52 20.99
N TYR A 255 -13.48 10.30 20.08
CA TYR A 255 -13.30 9.02 19.40
C TYR A 255 -12.46 8.04 20.24
N ASP A 256 -12.89 6.78 20.32
CA ASP A 256 -12.07 5.69 20.85
C ASP A 256 -11.19 5.09 19.73
N PRO A 257 -9.85 5.23 19.80
CA PRO A 257 -8.95 4.69 18.77
C PRO A 257 -8.96 3.16 18.67
N ALA A 258 -9.43 2.43 19.70
CA ALA A 258 -9.58 0.98 19.60
C ALA A 258 -10.68 0.56 18.59
N THR A 259 -11.59 1.47 18.23
CA THR A 259 -12.64 1.24 17.22
C THR A 259 -12.21 1.64 15.80
N LEU A 260 -11.01 2.21 15.63
CA LEU A 260 -10.54 2.81 14.39
C LEU A 260 -9.46 1.95 13.70
N THR A 261 -9.42 1.99 12.36
CA THR A 261 -8.31 1.48 11.57
C THR A 261 -7.14 2.47 11.65
N LEU A 262 -6.16 2.15 12.50
CA LEU A 262 -4.91 2.90 12.65
C LEU A 262 -3.85 2.24 11.77
N ASN A 263 -3.92 2.53 10.46
CA ASN A 263 -3.03 1.93 9.48
C ASN A 263 -1.66 2.62 9.41
N GLY A 264 -0.63 1.81 9.16
CA GLY A 264 0.63 2.25 8.58
C GLY A 264 1.39 1.12 7.89
N ALA A 265 2.72 1.29 7.80
CA ALA A 265 3.70 0.36 7.28
C ALA A 265 3.63 0.03 5.78
N GLY A 266 4.68 -0.67 5.32
CA GLY A 266 4.82 -1.27 4.01
C GLY A 266 5.58 -2.61 4.09
N SER A 267 5.71 -3.31 2.96
CA SER A 267 6.44 -4.60 2.85
C SER A 267 7.92 -4.57 3.29
N HIS A 268 8.49 -3.39 3.55
CA HIS A 268 9.88 -3.21 4.03
C HIS A 268 9.97 -2.70 5.48
N THR A 269 8.83 -2.39 6.12
CA THR A 269 8.78 -1.77 7.45
C THR A 269 7.84 -2.50 8.42
N LEU A 270 6.93 -3.37 7.97
CA LEU A 270 5.99 -4.09 8.84
C LEU A 270 6.63 -4.78 10.06
N GLY A 271 7.79 -5.44 9.87
CA GLY A 271 8.50 -6.14 10.94
C GLY A 271 9.10 -5.22 12.02
N ILE A 272 9.14 -3.91 11.80
CA ILE A 272 9.46 -2.90 12.82
C ILE A 272 8.33 -2.82 13.86
N TYR A 273 7.08 -3.03 13.42
CA TYR A 273 5.85 -2.72 14.16
C TYR A 273 5.15 -3.93 14.78
N HIS A 274 5.76 -5.12 14.76
CA HIS A 274 5.23 -6.33 15.41
C HIS A 274 4.89 -6.12 16.90
N ASN A 275 5.78 -5.45 17.64
CA ASN A 275 5.63 -5.13 19.07
C ASN A 275 5.18 -3.68 19.34
N ASP A 276 4.79 -2.93 18.30
CA ASP A 276 4.21 -1.59 18.46
C ASP A 276 2.77 -1.68 19.02
N THR A 277 2.31 -0.65 19.72
CA THR A 277 0.95 -0.57 20.30
C THR A 277 0.11 0.60 19.77
N ILE A 278 0.63 1.37 18.80
CA ILE A 278 -0.02 2.57 18.23
C ILE A 278 -0.78 2.24 16.94
N MET A 279 -0.18 1.49 16.02
CA MET A 279 -0.81 1.04 14.79
C MET A 279 -1.45 -0.34 15.02
N ASN A 280 -2.73 -0.50 14.68
CA ASN A 280 -3.45 -1.78 14.80
C ASN A 280 -3.68 -2.48 13.44
N ASP A 281 -3.24 -1.85 12.35
CA ASP A 281 -3.43 -2.31 10.97
C ASP A 281 -2.14 -2.07 10.18
N LEU A 282 -1.55 -3.12 9.60
CA LEU A 282 -0.23 -3.03 8.94
C LEU A 282 -0.34 -3.51 7.50
N SER A 283 0.08 -2.65 6.56
CA SER A 283 -0.11 -2.85 5.12
C SER A 283 1.11 -3.48 4.44
N ALA A 284 0.93 -4.58 3.69
CA ALA A 284 1.97 -5.17 2.86
C ALA A 284 1.42 -5.95 1.67
N GLY A 285 2.22 -6.12 0.61
CA GLY A 285 1.78 -6.88 -0.58
C GLY A 285 2.91 -7.29 -1.53
N SER A 286 3.88 -6.41 -1.80
CA SER A 286 5.03 -6.76 -2.65
C SER A 286 5.93 -7.86 -2.05
N GLY A 287 5.85 -8.08 -0.73
CA GLY A 287 6.53 -9.20 -0.07
C GLY A 287 5.97 -10.57 -0.45
N VAL A 288 4.66 -10.67 -0.74
CA VAL A 288 3.98 -11.94 -1.08
C VAL A 288 4.61 -12.58 -2.32
N VAL A 289 4.85 -11.78 -3.36
CA VAL A 289 5.46 -12.19 -4.64
C VAL A 289 6.97 -11.93 -4.71
N LYS A 290 7.62 -11.71 -3.56
CA LYS A 290 9.07 -11.55 -3.50
C LYS A 290 9.73 -12.92 -3.78
N PRO A 291 10.71 -13.01 -4.70
CA PRO A 291 11.51 -14.23 -4.84
C PRO A 291 12.30 -14.53 -3.56
N THR A 292 12.30 -15.80 -3.18
CA THR A 292 12.88 -16.37 -1.95
C THR A 292 13.52 -17.73 -2.22
#